data_AF-A0A5K1K8B0-F1
#
_entry.id   AF-A0A5K1K8B0-F1
#
_cell.length_a   1.000
_cell.length_b   1.000
_cell.length_c   1.000
_cell.angle_alpha   90.00
_cell.angle_beta   90.00
_cell.angle_gamma   90.00
#
_symmetry.space_group_name_H-M   'P 1'
#
loop_
_entity.id
_entity.type
_entity.pdbx_description
1 polymer ?
#
loop_
_entity_poly.entity_id
_entity_poly.type
_entity_poly.pdbx_seq_one_letter_code
_entity_poly.pdbx_strand_id
1 'polypeptide(L)'
;MYYGFYAGELALQRMVIKCFPDQLGGRDPFDVGLFIVGLAYVRDVTERQDIGLHIAYVSKRAKETVPSIGLRVGEPTFIVGLFALEQDAYMNRITQEKVDLLAEMFETKPTWWEIEHLTDL
;
A
#
# COMPACT_ATOMS: atom_id res chain seq x y z
N MET A 1 -4.56 -14.30 -0.03
CA MET A 1 -3.61 -13.44 0.70
C MET A 1 -2.79 -12.61 -0.27
N TYR A 2 -2.43 -11.39 0.09
CA TYR A 2 -1.62 -10.48 -0.72
C TYR A 2 -0.43 -9.97 0.08
N TYR A 3 0.72 -9.83 -0.58
CA TYR A 3 1.85 -9.11 -0.02
C TYR A 3 1.72 -7.64 -0.36
N GLY A 4 1.81 -6.75 0.63
CA GLY A 4 1.50 -5.34 0.41
C GLY A 4 1.78 -4.41 1.58
N PHE A 5 1.64 -3.12 1.30
CA PHE A 5 1.80 -2.04 2.27
C PHE A 5 0.47 -1.58 2.82
N TYR A 6 0.44 -1.25 4.11
CA TYR A 6 -0.70 -0.57 4.72
C TYR A 6 -0.95 0.77 4.01
N ALA A 7 -2.16 0.96 3.49
CA ALA A 7 -2.56 2.17 2.78
C ALA A 7 -3.67 2.97 3.51
N GLY A 8 -4.05 2.53 4.71
CA GLY A 8 -5.07 3.18 5.52
C GLY A 8 -4.65 4.57 6.01
N GLU A 9 -5.62 5.33 6.51
CA GLU A 9 -5.42 6.65 7.12
C GLU A 9 -4.63 7.64 6.24
N LEU A 10 -4.86 7.72 4.93
CA LEU A 10 -4.16 8.64 4.01
C LEU A 10 -2.67 8.33 3.75
N ALA A 11 -2.24 7.09 3.94
CA ALA A 11 -0.82 6.73 3.77
C ALA A 11 -0.28 7.04 2.36
N LEU A 12 -1.07 6.83 1.30
CA LEU A 12 -0.68 7.17 -0.08
C LEU A 12 -0.49 8.67 -0.28
N GLN A 13 -1.41 9.48 0.24
CA GLN A 13 -1.36 10.94 0.13
C GLN A 13 -0.18 11.51 0.90
N ARG A 14 0.06 11.02 2.13
CA ARG A 14 1.24 11.41 2.92
C ARG A 14 2.54 11.01 2.23
N MET A 15 2.59 9.80 1.67
CA MET A 15 3.75 9.30 0.93
C MET A 15 4.06 10.21 -0.26
N VAL A 16 3.08 10.54 -1.10
CA VAL A 16 3.35 11.39 -2.28
C VAL A 16 3.71 12.83 -1.90
N ILE A 17 3.07 13.41 -0.87
CA ILE A 17 3.45 14.73 -0.34
C ILE A 17 4.90 14.72 0.15
N LYS A 18 5.30 13.66 0.86
CA LYS A 18 6.67 13.50 1.35
C LYS A 18 7.69 13.37 0.22
N CYS A 19 7.36 12.66 -0.86
CA CYS A 19 8.24 12.51 -2.02
C CYS A 19 8.38 13.82 -2.83
N PHE A 20 7.36 14.68 -2.81
CA PHE A 20 7.32 15.93 -3.59
C PHE A 20 6.91 17.13 -2.72
N PRO A 21 7.67 17.47 -1.66
CA PRO A 21 7.25 18.46 -0.67
C PRO A 21 7.17 19.87 -1.26
N ASP A 22 8.05 20.20 -2.22
CA ASP A 22 8.07 21.52 -2.86
C ASP A 22 6.84 21.75 -3.76
N GLN A 23 6.29 20.67 -4.33
CA GLN A 23 5.12 20.74 -5.22
C GLN A 23 3.80 20.52 -4.48
N LEU A 24 3.81 19.68 -3.44
CA LEU A 24 2.60 19.17 -2.79
C LEU A 24 2.48 19.53 -1.30
N GLY A 25 3.50 20.12 -0.66
CA GLY A 25 3.54 20.35 0.79
C GLY A 25 2.42 21.23 1.36
N GLY A 26 1.78 22.07 0.54
CA GLY A 26 0.62 22.89 0.92
C GLY A 26 -0.73 22.30 0.55
N ARG A 27 -0.77 21.09 -0.04
CA ARG A 27 -2.02 20.44 -0.44
C ARG A 27 -2.71 19.81 0.77
N ASP A 28 -4.04 19.83 0.73
CA ASP A 28 -4.85 19.08 1.69
C ASP A 28 -4.64 17.56 1.45
N PRO A 29 -4.17 16.78 2.45
CA PRO A 29 -4.03 15.33 2.33
C PRO A 29 -5.34 14.57 2.04
N PHE A 30 -6.50 15.21 2.25
CA PHE A 30 -7.81 14.66 1.89
C PHE A 30 -8.19 14.88 0.41
N ASP A 31 -7.36 15.58 -0.37
CA ASP A 31 -7.54 15.71 -1.82
C ASP A 31 -7.48 14.32 -2.48
N VAL A 32 -8.62 13.89 -3.03
CA VAL A 32 -8.77 12.60 -3.71
C VAL A 32 -7.81 12.46 -4.90
N GLY A 33 -7.41 13.57 -5.52
CA GLY A 33 -6.40 13.57 -6.58
C GLY A 33 -5.06 13.02 -6.11
N LEU A 34 -4.64 13.31 -4.86
CA LEU A 34 -3.39 12.80 -4.30
C LEU A 34 -3.40 11.29 -4.12
N PHE A 35 -4.58 10.70 -3.90
CA PHE A 35 -4.73 9.26 -3.80
C PHE A 35 -4.42 8.56 -5.14
N ILE A 36 -4.98 9.09 -6.24
CA ILE A 36 -4.76 8.57 -7.59
C ILE A 36 -3.30 8.78 -8.01
N VAL A 37 -2.76 9.98 -7.75
CA VAL A 37 -1.37 10.31 -8.07
C VAL A 37 -0.41 9.43 -7.27
N GLY A 38 -0.68 9.19 -5.98
CA GLY A 38 0.12 8.29 -5.14
C GLY A 38 0.19 6.87 -5.70
N LEU A 39 -0.95 6.29 -6.08
CA LEU A 39 -0.96 4.95 -6.70
C LEU A 39 -0.24 4.95 -8.06
N ALA A 40 -0.45 5.97 -8.90
CA ALA A 40 0.23 6.10 -10.18
C ALA A 40 1.76 6.18 -9.99
N TYR A 41 2.22 6.93 -9.00
CA TYR A 41 3.64 7.04 -8.67
C TYR A 41 4.22 5.70 -8.21
N VAL A 42 3.52 4.94 -7.35
CA VAL A 42 3.95 3.59 -6.98
C VAL A 42 4.12 2.70 -8.22
N ARG A 43 3.18 2.74 -9.16
CA ARG A 43 3.26 1.95 -10.40
C ARG A 43 4.43 2.38 -11.30
N ASP A 44 4.71 3.67 -11.34
CA ASP A 44 5.81 4.24 -12.13
C ASP A 44 7.18 3.81 -11.57
N VAL A 45 7.44 4.05 -10.27
CA VAL A 45 8.73 3.69 -9.65
C VAL A 45 9.01 2.19 -9.65
N THR A 46 7.95 1.38 -9.66
CA THR A 46 8.07 -0.07 -9.70
C THR A 46 8.03 -0.65 -11.10
N GLU A 47 7.64 0.14 -12.11
CA GLU A 47 7.35 -0.28 -13.48
C GLU A 47 6.28 -1.40 -13.55
N ARG A 48 5.29 -1.34 -12.64
CA ARG A 48 4.28 -2.39 -12.46
C ARG A 48 2.88 -1.83 -12.43
N GLN A 49 2.18 -1.96 -13.56
CA GLN A 49 0.82 -1.45 -13.73
C GLN A 49 -0.26 -2.29 -13.02
N ASP A 50 0.07 -3.53 -12.68
CA ASP A 50 -0.80 -4.48 -11.98
C ASP A 50 -0.87 -4.23 -10.46
N ILE A 51 -0.01 -3.37 -9.90
CA ILE A 51 -0.11 -2.97 -8.49
C ILE A 51 -1.44 -2.24 -8.27
N GLY A 52 -2.20 -2.71 -7.28
CA GLY A 52 -3.57 -2.26 -7.02
C GLY A 52 -3.83 -1.94 -5.56
N LEU A 53 -4.96 -1.28 -5.33
CA LEU A 53 -5.52 -1.11 -4.00
C LEU A 53 -6.49 -2.25 -3.71
N HIS A 54 -6.41 -2.78 -2.50
CA HIS A 54 -7.30 -3.82 -2.02
C HIS A 54 -7.87 -3.44 -0.66
N ILE A 55 -9.09 -3.92 -0.38
CA ILE A 55 -9.63 -3.93 0.96
C ILE A 55 -9.10 -5.19 1.65
N ALA A 56 -8.61 -5.06 2.87
CA ALA A 56 -8.05 -6.15 3.66
C ALA A 56 -8.45 -6.03 5.13
N TYR A 57 -8.37 -7.14 5.86
CA TYR A 57 -8.62 -7.14 7.30
C TYR A 57 -7.33 -6.99 8.11
N VAL A 58 -7.39 -6.17 9.16
CA VAL A 58 -6.27 -5.98 10.09
C VAL A 58 -6.07 -7.25 10.91
N SER A 59 -4.95 -7.93 10.71
CA SER A 59 -4.55 -9.09 11.53
C SER A 59 -3.70 -8.67 12.74
N LYS A 60 -3.54 -9.57 13.74
CA LYS A 60 -2.60 -9.35 14.84
C LYS A 60 -1.18 -9.07 14.34
N ARG A 61 -0.72 -9.88 13.38
CA ARG A 61 0.59 -9.75 12.73
C ARG A 61 0.74 -8.40 12.01
N ALA A 62 -0.31 -7.92 11.34
CA ALA A 62 -0.28 -6.62 10.69
C ALA A 62 -0.07 -5.49 11.69
N LYS A 63 -0.78 -5.50 12.84
CA LYS A 63 -0.54 -4.51 13.91
C LYS A 63 0.86 -4.59 14.51
N GLU A 64 1.40 -5.79 14.70
CA GLU A 64 2.76 -5.97 15.21
C GLU A 64 3.82 -5.46 14.22
N THR A 65 3.57 -5.64 12.91
CA THR A 65 4.50 -5.21 11.84
C THR A 65 4.38 -3.72 11.53
N VAL A 66 3.18 -3.16 11.67
CA VAL A 66 2.85 -1.76 11.33
C VAL A 66 2.21 -1.10 12.57
N PRO A 67 3.03 -0.56 13.49
CA PRO A 67 2.53 0.02 14.74
C PRO A 67 1.64 1.25 14.55
N SER A 68 1.69 1.91 13.38
CA SER A 68 0.86 3.06 13.04
C SER A 68 -0.60 2.71 12.75
N ILE A 69 -0.97 1.43 12.66
CA ILE A 69 -2.38 1.02 12.46
C ILE A 69 -3.20 1.34 13.72
N GLY A 70 -4.02 2.39 13.64
CA GLY A 70 -4.97 2.77 14.69
C GLY A 70 -6.19 1.84 14.82
N LEU A 71 -6.47 1.05 13.77
CA LEU A 71 -7.62 0.15 13.68
C LEU A 71 -7.49 -1.10 14.58
N ARG A 72 -8.63 -1.70 14.94
CA ARG A 72 -8.70 -2.95 15.71
C ARG A 72 -8.47 -4.16 14.81
N VAL A 73 -8.05 -5.27 15.41
CA VAL A 73 -7.95 -6.56 14.70
C VAL A 73 -9.34 -6.96 14.19
N GLY A 74 -9.43 -7.33 12.91
CA GLY A 74 -10.66 -7.68 12.21
C GLY A 74 -11.36 -6.50 11.53
N GLU A 75 -10.92 -5.26 11.75
CA GLU A 75 -11.48 -4.11 11.01
C GLU A 75 -10.91 -4.04 9.58
N PRO A 76 -11.71 -3.59 8.60
CA PRO A 76 -11.27 -3.44 7.22
C PRO A 76 -10.36 -2.20 7.06
N THR A 77 -9.41 -2.29 6.14
CA THR A 77 -8.51 -1.20 5.75
C THR A 77 -8.14 -1.31 4.28
N PHE A 78 -7.59 -0.23 3.72
CA PHE A 78 -6.94 -0.27 2.42
C PHE A 78 -5.47 -0.72 2.53
N ILE A 79 -5.02 -1.45 1.53
CA ILE A 79 -3.62 -1.80 1.29
C ILE A 79 -3.24 -1.53 -0.16
N VAL A 80 -1.96 -1.24 -0.40
CA VAL A 80 -1.37 -1.35 -1.73
C VAL A 80 -0.83 -2.77 -1.88
N GLY A 81 -1.52 -3.59 -2.68
CA GLY A 81 -1.16 -4.97 -2.96
C GLY A 81 -0.11 -5.04 -4.05
N LEU A 82 1.04 -5.65 -3.75
CA LEU A 82 2.12 -5.86 -4.70
C LEU A 82 1.88 -7.13 -5.53
N PHE A 83 1.46 -8.21 -4.89
CA PHE A 83 1.13 -9.47 -5.54
C PHE A 83 0.37 -10.44 -4.61
N ALA A 84 -0.37 -11.39 -5.21
CA ALA A 84 -1.10 -12.44 -4.50
C ALA A 84 -0.18 -13.59 -4.06
N LEU A 85 -0.57 -14.34 -3.02
CA LEU A 85 0.08 -15.60 -2.63
C LEU A 85 -0.31 -16.73 -3.60
N GLU A 86 0.09 -16.62 -4.87
CA GLU A 86 -0.03 -17.68 -5.87
C GLU A 86 1.29 -17.84 -6.66
N GLN A 87 1.46 -19.00 -7.30
CA GLN A 87 2.74 -19.46 -7.85
C GLN A 87 3.34 -18.52 -8.92
N ASP A 88 2.49 -17.84 -9.70
CA ASP A 88 2.92 -16.87 -10.72
C ASP A 88 3.44 -15.55 -10.14
N ALA A 89 3.06 -15.20 -8.91
CA ALA A 89 3.52 -14.00 -8.22
C ALA A 89 4.94 -14.10 -7.68
N TYR A 90 5.43 -15.31 -7.39
CA TYR A 90 6.82 -15.53 -6.99
C TYR A 90 7.78 -15.33 -8.18
N MET A 91 7.35 -15.73 -9.38
CA MET A 91 8.11 -15.61 -10.62
C MET A 91 8.12 -14.18 -11.17
N ASN A 92 7.03 -13.44 -11.00
CA ASN A 92 6.93 -12.02 -11.36
C ASN A 92 7.13 -11.08 -10.16
N ARG A 93 7.92 -11.47 -9.16
CA ARG A 93 8.09 -10.64 -7.96
C ARG A 93 8.79 -9.33 -8.30
N ILE A 94 8.25 -8.24 -7.78
CA ILE A 94 8.98 -6.97 -7.65
C ILE A 94 10.35 -7.24 -7.01
N THR A 95 11.40 -6.55 -7.48
CA THR A 95 12.75 -6.75 -6.93
C THR A 95 12.80 -6.29 -5.47
N GLN A 96 13.69 -6.89 -4.67
CA GLN A 96 13.86 -6.48 -3.26
C GLN A 96 14.21 -5.00 -3.15
N GLU A 97 15.05 -4.48 -4.05
CA GLU A 97 15.39 -3.06 -4.13
C GLU A 97 14.16 -2.16 -4.30
N LYS A 98 13.23 -2.52 -5.20
CA LYS A 98 11.98 -1.78 -5.39
C LYS A 98 11.06 -1.91 -4.16
N VAL A 99 11.06 -3.05 -3.47
CA VAL A 99 10.32 -3.23 -2.21
C VAL A 99 10.89 -2.35 -1.10
N ASP A 100 12.22 -2.27 -0.99
CA ASP A 100 12.90 -1.46 0.01
C ASP A 100 12.66 0.03 -0.25
N LEU A 101 12.72 0.46 -1.52
CA LEU A 101 12.33 1.82 -1.93
C LEU A 101 10.90 2.16 -1.49
N LEU A 102 9.95 1.27 -1.75
CA LEU A 102 8.57 1.47 -1.29
C LEU A 102 8.48 1.50 0.23
N ALA A 103 9.25 0.69 0.96
CA ALA A 103 9.24 0.70 2.41
C ALA A 103 9.74 2.03 2.99
N GLU A 104 10.73 2.67 2.37
CA GLU A 104 11.18 4.02 2.73
C GLU A 104 10.13 5.08 2.42
N MET A 105 9.43 4.96 1.28
CA MET A 105 8.36 5.87 0.88
C MET A 105 7.15 5.79 1.80
N PHE A 106 6.71 4.58 2.15
CA PHE A 106 5.57 4.34 3.04
C PHE A 106 5.92 4.41 4.53
N GLU A 107 7.22 4.50 4.88
CA GLU A 107 7.73 4.44 6.26
C GLU A 107 7.26 3.21 7.05
N THR A 108 7.02 2.11 6.33
CA THR A 108 6.58 0.86 6.94
C THR A 108 7.00 -0.31 6.08
N LYS A 109 7.10 -1.49 6.70
CA LYS A 109 7.43 -2.72 5.99
C LYS A 109 6.19 -3.31 5.34
N PRO A 110 6.31 -3.91 4.15
CA PRO A 110 5.24 -4.70 3.60
C PRO A 110 5.02 -5.96 4.46
N THR A 111 3.80 -6.46 4.46
CA THR A 111 3.44 -7.70 5.15
C THR A 111 2.39 -8.46 4.36
N TRP A 112 1.99 -9.61 4.89
CA TRP A 112 0.94 -10.41 4.31
C TRP A 112 -0.43 -9.99 4.86
N TRP A 113 -1.36 -9.80 3.93
CA TRP A 113 -2.71 -9.34 4.17
C TRP A 113 -3.73 -10.35 3.66
N GLU A 114 -4.80 -10.51 4.43
CA GLU A 114 -6.00 -11.19 3.97
C GLU A 114 -6.89 -10.13 3.32
N ILE A 115 -7.07 -10.24 2.01
CA ILE A 115 -7.93 -9.31 1.27
C ILE A 115 -9.38 -9.76 1.37
N GLU A 116 -10.29 -8.80 1.42
CA GLU A 116 -11.70 -9.08 1.22
C GLU A 116 -11.88 -9.54 -0.22
N HIS A 117 -12.31 -10.79 -0.41
CA HIS A 117 -12.77 -11.24 -1.71
C HIS A 117 -14.09 -10.55 -1.98
N LEU A 118 -14.09 -9.53 -2.84
CA LEU A 118 -15.31 -9.07 -3.51
C LEU A 118 -15.76 -10.20 -4.45
N THR A 119 -16.33 -11.27 -3.90
CA THR A 119 -17.06 -12.27 -4.66
C THR A 119 -18.32 -11.59 -5.18
N ASP A 120 -18.34 -11.35 -6.48
CA ASP A 120 -19.50 -11.01 -7.31
C ASP A 120 -20.24 -9.72 -6.93
N LEU A 121 -19.90 -8.63 -7.64
CA LEU A 121 -20.83 -7.53 -7.93
C LEU A 121 -21.45 -7.75 -9.32
#